data_AF-A0A2V9Y446-F1
#
_entry.id   AF-A0A2V9Y446-F1
#
_cell.length_a   1.000
_cell.length_b   1.000
_cell.length_c   1.000
_cell.angle_alpha   90.00
_cell.angle_beta   90.00
_cell.angle_gamma   90.00
#
_symmetry.space_group_name_H-M   'P 1'
#
loop_
_entity.id
_entity.type
_entity.pdbx_description
1 polymer ?
#
loop_
_entity_poly.entity_id
_entity_poly.type
_entity_poly.pdbx_seq_one_letter_code
_entity_poly.pdbx_strand_id
1 'polypeptide(L)'
;MHFGARYNYEDKETGSVWAGYNFTAGDTVALSITPMIGGVLGNTAGIAPGYLASLTWKQVELSTEGEFVFDLRDHSGSFFYSWMELSYSPMEWWRVGLVAQRTKAYHTNLDVQRGILLGFSRKRFDFTTYIFNAGWTDPTVVLSLGFSF
;
A
#
# COMPACT_ATOMS: atom_id res chain seq x y z
N MET A 1 3.80 -17.80 3.77
CA MET A 1 5.02 -16.97 3.76
C MET A 1 4.84 -15.90 2.69
N HIS A 2 5.33 -14.70 2.94
CA HIS A 2 5.26 -13.56 2.01
C HIS A 2 6.67 -13.09 1.70
N PHE A 3 6.98 -12.92 0.42
CA PHE A 3 8.23 -12.36 -0.06
C PHE A 3 7.93 -11.29 -1.10
N GLY A 4 8.55 -10.13 -0.96
CA GLY A 4 8.41 -9.02 -1.89
C GLY A 4 9.77 -8.41 -2.18
N ALA A 5 9.93 -7.89 -3.39
CA ALA A 5 11.04 -7.00 -3.72
C ALA A 5 10.44 -5.73 -4.33
N ARG A 6 10.92 -4.57 -3.90
CA ARG A 6 10.46 -3.26 -4.39
C ARG A 6 11.68 -2.47 -4.85
N TYR A 7 11.46 -1.60 -5.83
CA TYR A 7 12.48 -0.68 -6.34
C TYR A 7 11.84 0.68 -6.60
N ASN A 8 12.51 1.75 -6.21
CA ASN A 8 12.02 3.13 -6.25
C ASN A 8 10.73 3.37 -5.45
N TYR A 9 10.44 2.54 -4.45
CA TYR A 9 9.24 2.66 -3.65
C TYR A 9 9.49 3.47 -2.38
N GLU A 10 10.57 3.15 -1.67
CA GLU A 10 10.95 3.80 -0.41
C GLU A 10 11.64 5.15 -0.67
N ASP A 11 12.52 5.19 -1.68
CA ASP A 11 13.21 6.40 -2.15
C ASP A 11 13.71 6.17 -3.59
N LYS A 12 14.07 7.23 -4.31
CA LYS A 12 14.70 7.13 -5.63
C LYS A 12 15.99 6.32 -5.54
N GLU A 13 16.17 5.44 -6.51
CA GLU A 13 17.29 4.51 -6.66
C GLU A 13 17.49 3.59 -5.45
N THR A 14 16.44 3.38 -4.67
CA THR A 14 16.47 2.50 -3.50
C THR A 14 15.67 1.23 -3.78
N GLY A 15 16.28 0.08 -3.45
CA GLY A 15 15.64 -1.22 -3.50
C GLY A 15 15.37 -1.75 -2.11
N SER A 16 14.31 -2.53 -1.97
CA SER A 16 13.99 -3.21 -0.73
C SER A 16 13.58 -4.66 -0.96
N VAL A 17 13.89 -5.51 0.01
CA VAL A 17 13.47 -6.92 0.05
C VAL A 17 12.72 -7.17 1.34
N TRP A 18 11.57 -7.81 1.23
CA TRP A 18 10.61 -8.01 2.31
C TRP A 18 10.38 -9.50 2.55
N ALA A 19 10.37 -9.87 3.82
CA ALA A 19 9.99 -11.21 4.26
C ALA A 19 8.96 -11.12 5.39
N GLY A 20 7.94 -11.97 5.33
CA GLY A 20 6.94 -12.03 6.39
C GLY A 20 6.05 -13.25 6.35
N TYR A 21 5.07 -13.26 7.24
CA TYR A 21 4.22 -14.41 7.49
C TYR A 21 2.75 -14.05 7.41
N ASN A 22 1.99 -14.75 6.57
CA ASN A 22 0.56 -14.52 6.41
C ASN A 22 -0.20 -15.29 7.50
N PHE A 23 -1.02 -14.58 8.25
CA PHE A 23 -2.02 -15.13 9.15
C PHE A 23 -3.40 -14.85 8.56
N THR A 24 -4.27 -15.85 8.59
CA THR A 24 -5.65 -15.72 8.13
C THR A 24 -6.59 -16.33 9.16
N ALA A 25 -7.69 -15.65 9.48
CA ALA A 25 -8.68 -16.11 10.45
C ALA A 25 -10.09 -15.69 10.04
N GLY A 26 -11.07 -16.54 10.36
CA GLY A 26 -12.49 -16.28 10.16
C GLY A 26 -13.03 -16.73 8.78
N ASP A 27 -14.23 -17.31 8.80
CA ASP A 27 -14.89 -17.82 7.58
C ASP A 27 -15.88 -16.80 6.99
N THR A 28 -16.73 -16.20 7.83
CA THR A 28 -17.72 -15.21 7.40
C THR A 28 -17.12 -13.82 7.19
N VAL A 29 -16.21 -13.45 8.09
CA VAL A 29 -15.41 -12.23 8.02
C VAL A 29 -13.97 -12.70 7.98
N ALA A 30 -13.34 -12.59 6.82
CA ALA A 30 -11.98 -13.05 6.61
C ALA A 30 -11.02 -11.94 7.02
N LEU A 31 -10.25 -12.17 8.07
CA LEU A 31 -9.15 -11.33 8.51
C LEU A 31 -7.84 -11.92 7.97
N SER A 32 -7.06 -11.11 7.26
CA SER A 32 -5.68 -11.43 6.90
C SER A 32 -4.73 -10.42 7.53
N ILE A 33 -3.65 -10.89 8.14
CA ILE A 33 -2.59 -10.04 8.69
C ILE A 33 -1.25 -10.63 8.29
N THR A 34 -0.37 -9.79 7.76
CA THR A 34 0.97 -10.17 7.32
C THR A 34 1.98 -9.20 7.93
N PRO A 35 2.50 -9.46 9.14
CA PRO A 35 3.68 -8.76 9.62
C PRO A 35 4.90 -9.12 8.77
N MET A 36 5.72 -8.13 8.47
CA MET A 36 6.89 -8.26 7.61
C MET A 36 8.05 -7.42 8.12
N ILE A 37 9.25 -7.79 7.71
CA ILE A 37 10.44 -6.96 7.85
C ILE A 37 11.14 -6.86 6.50
N GLY A 38 11.55 -5.63 6.18
CA GLY A 38 12.24 -5.26 4.97
C GLY A 38 13.69 -4.87 5.25
N GLY A 39 14.59 -5.25 4.35
CA GLY A 39 15.92 -4.65 4.24
C GLY A 39 15.91 -3.65 3.09
N VAL A 40 16.34 -2.41 3.35
CA VAL A 40 16.34 -1.30 2.38
C VAL A 40 17.79 -0.95 2.05
N LEU A 41 18.13 -0.87 0.76
CA LEU A 41 19.47 -0.67 0.24
C LEU A 41 19.46 0.32 -0.93
N GLY A 42 20.35 1.31 -0.92
CA GLY A 42 20.46 2.34 -1.96
C GLY A 42 20.87 3.68 -1.36
N ASN A 43 20.14 4.74 -1.72
CA ASN A 43 20.30 6.06 -1.11
C ASN A 43 19.89 6.05 0.37
N THR A 44 18.81 5.33 0.70
CA THR A 44 18.47 4.96 2.08
C THR A 44 19.01 3.56 2.37
N ALA A 45 19.71 3.37 3.49
CA ALA A 45 20.14 2.04 3.94
C ALA A 45 19.61 1.77 5.35
N GLY A 46 18.76 0.75 5.47
CA GLY A 46 17.98 0.60 6.68
C GLY A 46 17.22 -0.71 6.81
N ILE A 47 16.49 -0.79 7.91
CA ILE A 47 15.51 -1.84 8.16
C ILE A 47 14.12 -1.22 8.20
N ALA A 48 13.13 -1.96 7.73
CA ALA A 48 11.77 -1.48 7.63
C ALA A 48 10.80 -2.53 8.17
N PRO A 49 10.37 -2.48 9.44
CA PRO A 49 9.20 -3.23 9.85
C PRO A 49 7.96 -2.71 9.14
N GLY A 50 7.10 -3.63 8.72
CA GLY A 50 5.84 -3.30 8.08
C GLY A 50 4.78 -4.34 8.33
N TYR A 51 3.56 -4.03 7.91
CA TYR A 51 2.45 -4.95 7.95
C TYR A 51 1.50 -4.71 6.79
N LEU A 52 0.85 -5.79 6.36
CA LEU A 52 -0.38 -5.74 5.59
C LEU A 52 -1.49 -6.30 6.46
N ALA A 53 -2.66 -5.68 6.46
CA ALA A 53 -3.85 -6.26 7.05
C ALA A 53 -5.06 -6.01 6.16
N SER A 54 -5.92 -7.00 6.02
CA SER A 54 -7.20 -6.85 5.34
C SER A 54 -8.32 -7.53 6.12
N LEU A 55 -9.50 -6.93 6.07
CA LEU A 55 -10.74 -7.44 6.61
C LEU A 55 -11.75 -7.47 5.49
N THR A 56 -12.10 -8.67 5.04
CA THR A 56 -13.05 -8.88 3.95
C THR A 56 -14.36 -9.44 4.50
N TRP A 57 -15.46 -8.79 4.16
CA TRP A 57 -16.80 -9.25 4.46
C TRP A 57 -17.68 -9.11 3.22
N LYS A 58 -18.02 -10.27 2.63
CA LYS A 58 -18.76 -10.36 1.35
C LYS A 58 -18.05 -9.54 0.26
N GLN A 59 -18.72 -8.51 -0.28
CA GLN A 59 -18.19 -7.64 -1.33
C GLN A 59 -17.44 -6.43 -0.79
N VAL A 60 -17.27 -6.28 0.53
CA VAL A 60 -16.56 -5.15 1.13
C VAL A 60 -15.22 -5.61 1.67
N GLU A 61 -14.16 -4.86 1.38
CA GLU A 61 -12.83 -5.09 1.91
C GLU A 61 -12.24 -3.79 2.48
N LEU A 62 -11.80 -3.86 3.73
CA LEU A 62 -10.95 -2.84 4.34
C LEU A 62 -9.52 -3.37 4.34
N SER A 63 -8.59 -2.70 3.67
CA SER A 63 -7.18 -3.04 3.68
C SER A 63 -6.34 -1.89 4.22
N THR A 64 -5.23 -2.24 4.87
CA THR A 64 -4.28 -1.28 5.39
C THR A 64 -2.87 -1.84 5.27
N GLU A 65 -1.95 -0.97 4.89
CA GLU A 65 -0.52 -1.21 4.85
C GLU A 65 0.17 -0.13 5.67
N GLY A 66 1.16 -0.53 6.45
CA GLY A 66 2.01 0.39 7.18
C GLY A 66 3.45 -0.07 7.12
N GLU A 67 4.35 0.87 6.94
CA GLU A 67 5.79 0.63 6.87
C GLU A 67 6.50 1.75 7.61
N PHE A 68 7.46 1.41 8.44
CA PHE A 68 8.33 2.37 9.09
C PHE A 68 9.77 2.08 8.67
N VAL A 69 10.39 2.99 7.91
CA VAL A 69 11.79 2.84 7.49
C VAL A 69 12.69 3.52 8.51
N PHE A 70 13.57 2.72 9.12
CA PHE A 70 14.67 3.21 9.94
C PHE A 70 15.92 3.34 9.08
N ASP A 71 16.30 4.58 8.76
CA ASP A 71 17.59 4.86 8.12
C ASP A 71 18.70 4.75 9.18
N LEU A 72 19.67 3.86 8.92
CA LEU A 72 20.79 3.56 9.81
C LEU A 72 22.00 4.47 9.56
N ARG A 73 22.01 5.26 8.47
CA ARG A 73 23.11 6.17 8.10
C ARG A 73 22.81 7.59 8.52
N ASP A 74 21.58 8.05 8.31
CA ASP A 74 21.11 9.37 8.72
C ASP A 74 19.70 9.28 9.30
N HIS A 75 19.57 9.41 10.63
CA HIS A 75 18.29 9.31 11.33
C HIS A 75 17.23 10.31 10.81
N SER A 76 17.63 11.42 10.18
CA SER A 76 16.68 12.38 9.58
C SER A 76 15.93 11.81 8.36
N GLY A 77 16.48 10.76 7.74
CA GLY A 77 15.91 10.00 6.63
C GLY A 77 14.78 9.05 7.03
N SER A 78 14.58 8.75 8.33
CA SER A 78 13.54 7.83 8.78
C SER A 78 12.13 8.35 8.46
N PHE A 79 11.25 7.48 7.98
CA PHE A 79 9.88 7.86 7.60
C PHE A 79 8.85 6.77 7.87
N PHE A 80 7.61 7.21 8.04
CA PHE A 80 6.46 6.33 8.16
C PHE A 80 5.57 6.47 6.94
N TYR A 81 5.27 5.34 6.32
CA TYR A 81 4.32 5.19 5.25
C TYR A 81 3.07 4.47 5.78
N SER A 82 1.90 4.98 5.39
CA SER A 82 0.65 4.26 5.64
C SER A 82 -0.30 4.44 4.47
N TRP A 83 -0.94 3.34 4.09
CA TRP A 83 -1.92 3.27 3.04
C TRP A 83 -3.15 2.54 3.57
N MET A 84 -4.33 3.06 3.31
CA MET A 84 -5.60 2.43 3.70
C MET A 84 -6.57 2.49 2.54
N GLU A 85 -7.22 1.37 2.26
CA GLU A 85 -8.30 1.29 1.26
C GLU A 85 -9.56 0.71 1.89
N LEU A 86 -10.70 1.31 1.57
CA LEU A 86 -12.00 0.71 1.80
C LEU A 86 -12.66 0.53 0.44
N SER A 87 -12.87 -0.71 0.01
CA SER A 87 -13.36 -1.04 -1.31
C SER A 87 -14.63 -1.88 -1.27
N TYR A 88 -15.45 -1.72 -2.31
CA TYR A 88 -16.65 -2.48 -2.57
C TYR A 88 -16.61 -3.06 -4.00
N SER A 89 -16.78 -4.39 -4.07
CA SER A 89 -16.62 -5.22 -5.26
C SER A 89 -17.88 -6.06 -5.52
N PRO A 90 -18.97 -5.47 -6.06
CA PRO A 90 -20.20 -6.17 -6.42
C PRO A 90 -19.99 -7.25 -7.48
N MET A 91 -18.92 -7.16 -8.26
CA MET A 91 -18.50 -8.14 -9.25
C MET A 91 -17.00 -8.37 -9.11
N GLU A 92 -16.53 -9.57 -9.46
CA GLU A 92 -15.10 -9.94 -9.32
C GLU A 92 -14.16 -9.12 -10.21
N TRP A 93 -14.68 -8.47 -11.26
CA TRP A 93 -13.87 -7.70 -12.22
C TRP A 93 -13.84 -6.20 -11.96
N TRP A 94 -14.55 -5.71 -10.94
CA TRP A 94 -14.73 -4.30 -10.65
C TRP A 94 -14.58 -4.05 -9.16
N ARG A 95 -13.97 -2.92 -8.78
CA ARG A 95 -14.02 -2.42 -7.41
C ARG A 95 -14.02 -0.90 -7.38
N VAL A 96 -14.73 -0.32 -6.41
CA VAL A 96 -14.74 1.12 -6.15
C VAL A 96 -14.58 1.36 -4.67
N GLY A 97 -13.94 2.45 -4.28
CA GLY A 97 -13.67 2.66 -2.87
C GLY A 97 -13.09 4.02 -2.53
N LEU A 98 -12.75 4.13 -1.25
CA LEU A 98 -12.01 5.23 -0.68
C LEU A 98 -10.57 4.79 -0.45
N VAL A 99 -9.64 5.71 -0.63
CA VAL A 99 -8.23 5.52 -0.33
C VAL A 99 -7.72 6.67 0.54
N ALA A 100 -6.87 6.35 1.49
CA ALA A 100 -6.12 7.32 2.25
C ALA A 100 -4.65 6.92 2.27
N GLN A 101 -3.77 7.88 2.01
CA GLN A 101 -2.34 7.68 2.10
C GLN A 101 -1.69 8.73 2.99
N ARG A 102 -0.65 8.31 3.68
CA ARG A 102 0.32 9.16 4.37
C ARG A 102 1.71 8.82 3.87
N THR A 103 2.31 9.73 3.11
CA THR A 103 3.64 9.60 2.52
C THR A 103 4.50 10.80 2.90
N LYS A 104 5.73 10.57 3.36
CA LYS A 104 6.73 11.64 3.57
C LYS A 104 7.40 12.07 2.25
N ALA A 105 7.31 11.26 1.20
CA ALA A 105 8.00 11.48 -0.08
C ALA A 105 7.53 12.74 -0.83
N TYR A 106 6.28 13.16 -0.62
CA TYR A 106 5.75 14.36 -1.24
C TYR A 106 5.77 15.50 -0.21
N HIS A 107 6.60 16.51 -0.46
CA HIS A 107 6.60 17.79 0.26
C HIS A 107 5.29 18.56 -0.01
N THR A 108 4.17 18.06 0.50
CA THR A 108 2.86 18.70 0.46
C THR A 108 2.47 19.14 1.87
N ASN A 109 1.72 20.25 1.97
CA ASN A 109 1.20 20.78 3.24
C ASN A 109 0.11 19.87 3.88
N LEU A 110 -0.24 18.75 3.25
CA LEU A 110 -1.24 17.80 3.75
C LEU A 110 -0.55 16.52 4.22
N ASP A 111 -0.57 16.29 5.54
CA ASP A 111 -0.05 15.08 6.21
C ASP A 111 -0.77 13.78 5.78
N VAL A 112 -2.00 13.88 5.28
CA VAL A 112 -2.84 12.75 4.86
C VAL A 112 -3.59 13.13 3.59
N GLN A 113 -3.33 12.42 2.49
CA GLN A 113 -4.07 12.58 1.24
C GLN A 113 -5.19 11.56 1.18
N ARG A 114 -6.36 11.99 0.74
CA ARG A 114 -7.57 11.16 0.66
C ARG A 114 -8.12 11.21 -0.75
N GLY A 115 -8.73 10.12 -1.18
CA GLY A 115 -9.18 9.97 -2.54
C GLY A 115 -10.18 8.86 -2.74
N ILE A 116 -10.50 8.64 -4.01
CA ILE A 116 -11.29 7.51 -4.46
C ILE A 116 -10.41 6.57 -5.27
N LEU A 117 -10.78 5.29 -5.28
CA LEU A 117 -10.17 4.27 -6.12
C LEU A 117 -11.21 3.65 -7.05
N LEU A 118 -10.78 3.32 -8.26
CA LEU A 118 -11.53 2.56 -9.25
C LEU A 118 -10.61 1.47 -9.81
N GLY A 119 -10.97 0.22 -9.58
CA GLY A 119 -10.19 -0.94 -9.99
C GLY A 119 -10.96 -1.83 -10.95
N PHE A 120 -10.23 -2.39 -11.92
CA PHE A 120 -10.71 -3.38 -12.86
C PHE A 120 -9.74 -4.56 -12.87
N SER A 121 -10.29 -5.76 -12.72
CA SER A 121 -9.53 -7.01 -12.68
C SER A 121 -10.02 -7.93 -13.77
N ARG A 122 -9.11 -8.44 -14.61
CA ARG A 122 -9.45 -9.37 -15.69
C ARG A 122 -8.37 -10.44 -15.85
N LYS A 123 -8.72 -11.66 -15.47
CA LYS A 123 -7.85 -12.85 -15.54
C LYS A 123 -6.56 -12.64 -14.74
N ARG A 124 -5.49 -12.22 -15.42
CA ARG A 124 -4.15 -12.04 -14.86
C ARG A 124 -3.77 -10.58 -14.69
N PHE A 125 -4.63 -9.65 -15.08
CA PHE A 125 -4.35 -8.23 -15.07
C PHE A 125 -5.23 -7.53 -14.06
N ASP A 126 -4.62 -6.66 -13.27
CA ASP A 126 -5.28 -5.78 -12.33
C ASP A 126 -4.89 -4.35 -12.65
N PHE A 127 -5.87 -3.49 -12.85
CA PHE A 127 -5.66 -2.07 -13.10
C PHE A 127 -6.43 -1.26 -12.09
N THR A 128 -5.76 -0.42 -11.31
CA THR A 128 -6.41 0.48 -10.36
C THR A 128 -5.99 1.91 -10.62
N THR A 129 -6.98 2.80 -10.72
CA THR A 129 -6.78 4.25 -10.75
C THR A 129 -7.15 4.82 -9.40
N TYR A 130 -6.25 5.61 -8.84
CA TYR A 130 -6.45 6.38 -7.62
C TYR A 130 -6.51 7.86 -7.96
N ILE A 131 -7.48 8.56 -7.38
CA ILE A 131 -7.65 10.01 -7.56
C ILE A 131 -7.65 10.64 -6.18
N PHE A 132 -6.52 11.27 -5.82
CA PHE A 132 -6.33 11.95 -4.55
C PHE A 132 -6.64 13.44 -4.65
N ASN A 133 -7.08 14.02 -3.52
CA ASN A 133 -7.32 15.45 -3.32
C ASN A 133 -8.34 16.09 -4.27
N ALA A 134 -9.14 15.29 -4.98
CA ALA A 134 -10.21 15.78 -5.85
C ALA A 134 -11.21 16.63 -5.05
N GLY A 135 -11.28 17.92 -5.38
CA GLY A 135 -12.18 18.89 -4.73
C GLY A 135 -11.58 19.63 -3.52
N TRP A 136 -10.32 19.37 -3.15
CA TRP A 136 -9.64 20.06 -2.04
C TRP A 136 -8.44 20.87 -2.56
N THR A 137 -7.61 20.28 -3.42
CA THR A 137 -6.46 20.94 -4.09
C THR A 137 -6.33 20.39 -5.51
N ASP A 138 -5.18 20.61 -6.15
CA ASP A 138 -4.86 19.98 -7.43
C ASP A 138 -4.93 18.44 -7.30
N PRO A 139 -5.70 17.77 -8.17
CA PRO A 139 -5.89 16.33 -8.10
C PRO A 139 -4.59 15.61 -8.46
N THR A 140 -4.23 14.61 -7.65
CA THR A 140 -3.11 13.71 -7.95
C THR A 140 -3.67 12.38 -8.40
N VAL A 141 -3.32 11.95 -9.61
CA VAL A 141 -3.76 10.68 -10.20
C VAL A 141 -2.61 9.68 -10.14
N VAL A 142 -2.86 8.52 -9.55
CA VAL A 142 -1.91 7.40 -9.49
C VAL A 142 -2.50 6.22 -10.23
N LEU A 143 -1.73 5.63 -11.15
CA LEU A 143 -2.12 4.46 -11.91
C LEU A 143 -1.31 3.26 -11.44
N SER A 144 -2.00 2.18 -11.08
CA SER A 144 -1.41 0.91 -10.69
C SER A 144 -1.79 -0.17 -11.69
N LEU A 145 -0.80 -0.94 -12.13
CA LEU A 145 -0.95 -2.11 -12.99
C LEU A 145 -0.29 -3.30 -12.33
N GLY A 146 -1.06 -4.34 -12.06
CA GLY A 146 -0.63 -5.61 -11.50
C GLY A 146 -0.77 -6.75 -12.49
N PHE A 147 0.12 -7.75 -12.37
CA PHE A 147 0.05 -8.98 -13.13
C PHE A 147 0.23 -10.20 -12.23
N SER A 148 -0.63 -11.22 -12.36
CA SER A 148 -0.60 -12.48 -11.59
C SER A 148 -0.33 -13.70 -12.48
N PHE A 149 0.49 -14.65 -12.00
CA PHE A 149 0.95 -15.85 -12.71
C PHE A 149 0.24 -17.12 -12.24
#